data_AF-A0AAV5BQ88-F1
#
_entry.id   AF-A0AAV5BQ88-F1
#
_cell.length_a   1.000
_cell.length_b   1.000
_cell.length_c   1.000
_cell.angle_alpha   90.00
_cell.angle_beta   90.00
_cell.angle_gamma   90.00
#
_symmetry.space_group_name_H-M   'P 1'
#
loop_
_entity.id
_entity.type
_entity.pdbx_description
1 polymer ?
#
loop_
_entity_poly.entity_id
_entity_poly.type
_entity_poly.pdbx_seq_one_letter_code
_entity_poly.pdbx_strand_id
1 'polypeptide(L)'
;MALVSSSDPDLRIYEPSFSTEYSSRKEEAAHRSHLLAKIHNAYCKAMERLTTNSKVLAGGGFCFGLLDPSSNIIANSLIPSTGEAEIEDLERRSLDGMVTFLTRFFPYLADCEAVRYLLLADADLLVATRIVVMDRRMKRFVSSELAVEEALRMALKCAALVTRHPHPDRLVGAWITISTHLDEVVSLLTNVQRRSHLFQLQPRPAHRSSHRT
;
A
#
# COMPACT_ATOMS: atom_id res chain seq x y z
N MET A 1 10.09 38.16 -13.55
CA MET A 1 9.08 37.78 -12.54
C MET A 1 9.64 36.60 -11.77
N ALA A 2 9.81 36.76 -10.46
CA ALA A 2 10.42 35.76 -9.60
C ALA A 2 9.50 34.54 -9.42
N LEU A 3 10.07 33.35 -9.55
CA LEU A 3 9.41 32.09 -9.25
C LEU A 3 9.19 32.01 -7.74
N VAL A 4 7.93 31.99 -7.31
CA VAL A 4 7.56 31.75 -5.92
C VAL A 4 7.98 30.32 -5.57
N SER A 5 8.92 30.26 -4.63
CA SER A 5 9.51 29.06 -4.06
C SER A 5 8.43 28.12 -3.51
N SER A 6 8.65 26.83 -3.71
CA SER A 6 7.77 25.73 -3.31
C SER A 6 7.29 25.86 -1.88
N SER A 7 5.98 25.75 -1.71
CA SER A 7 5.30 25.66 -0.43
C SER A 7 5.90 24.53 0.41
N ASP A 8 6.31 24.89 1.63
CA ASP A 8 6.75 23.97 2.67
C ASP A 8 5.66 22.90 2.92
N PRO A 9 5.95 21.60 2.77
CA PRO A 9 4.97 20.54 3.01
C PRO A 9 4.50 20.46 4.48
N ASP A 10 5.17 21.17 5.40
CA ASP A 10 4.86 21.16 6.84
C ASP A 10 3.80 22.21 7.27
N LEU A 11 3.24 23.00 6.35
CA LEU A 11 2.16 23.95 6.66
C LEU A 11 0.81 23.25 6.87
N ARG A 12 0.59 22.71 8.08
CA ARG A 12 -0.70 22.22 8.54
C ARG A 12 -1.44 23.30 9.32
N ILE A 13 -2.74 23.45 9.05
CA ILE A 13 -3.64 24.40 9.74
C ILE A 13 -3.85 24.01 11.22
N TYR A 14 -3.62 22.73 11.55
CA TYR A 14 -3.72 22.19 12.89
C TYR A 14 -2.43 21.46 13.24
N GLU A 15 -1.74 21.92 14.27
CA GLU A 15 -0.66 21.15 14.90
C GLU A 15 -1.25 20.23 16.00
N PRO A 16 -0.93 18.93 15.98
CA PRO A 16 -1.37 18.01 17.03
C PRO A 16 -0.79 18.46 18.37
N SER A 17 -1.65 18.85 19.30
CA SER A 17 -1.27 19.27 20.64
C SER A 17 -1.08 18.05 21.54
N PHE A 18 0.06 17.36 21.40
CA PHE A 18 0.50 16.39 22.40
C PHE A 18 2.01 16.46 22.58
N SER A 19 2.43 16.42 23.84
CA SER A 19 3.80 16.32 24.35
C SER A 19 4.49 15.00 23.99
N THR A 20 4.33 14.54 22.75
CA THR A 20 5.09 13.41 22.22
C THR A 20 6.49 13.95 21.99
N GLU A 21 7.48 13.45 22.70
CA GLU A 21 8.88 13.66 22.35
C GLU A 21 9.02 13.39 20.85
N TYR A 22 9.26 14.44 20.06
CA TYR A 22 9.49 14.30 18.63
C TYR A 22 10.68 13.36 18.47
N SER A 23 10.44 12.18 17.90
CA SER A 23 11.50 11.24 17.56
C SER A 23 12.58 11.97 16.77
N SER A 24 13.85 11.73 17.07
CA SER A 24 14.91 12.44 16.38
C SER A 24 14.85 12.15 14.87
N ARG A 25 15.32 13.06 14.03
CA ARG A 25 15.40 12.86 12.56
C ARG A 25 16.07 11.52 12.19
N LYS A 26 17.01 11.06 13.01
CA LYS A 26 17.70 9.76 12.85
C LYS A 26 16.76 8.57 13.10
N GLU A 27 15.92 8.66 14.13
CA GLU A 27 14.90 7.64 14.42
C GLU A 27 13.83 7.59 13.34
N GLU A 28 13.38 8.75 12.85
CA GLU A 28 12.43 8.81 11.73
C GLU A 28 12.98 8.18 10.46
N ALA A 29 14.24 8.48 10.12
CA ALA A 29 14.92 7.86 8.98
C ALA A 29 15.02 6.33 9.17
N ALA A 30 15.39 5.87 10.37
CA ALA A 30 15.45 4.43 10.68
C ALA A 30 14.08 3.75 10.56
N HIS A 31 13.02 4.41 11.04
CA HIS A 31 11.66 3.93 10.91
C HIS A 31 11.23 3.79 9.44
N ARG A 32 11.49 4.80 8.60
CA ARG A 32 11.19 4.73 7.16
C ARG A 32 11.99 3.63 6.47
N SER A 33 13.29 3.49 6.77
CA SER A 33 14.11 2.40 6.22
C SER A 33 13.60 1.02 6.60
N HIS A 34 13.19 0.82 7.86
CA HIS A 34 12.65 -0.46 8.30
C HIS A 34 11.29 -0.76 7.65
N LEU A 35 10.47 0.27 7.45
CA LEU A 35 9.19 0.14 6.76
C LEU A 35 9.37 -0.21 5.27
N LEU A 36 10.33 0.42 4.59
CA LEU A 36 10.69 0.05 3.21
C LEU A 36 11.13 -1.41 3.11
N ALA A 37 11.88 -1.93 4.07
CA ALA A 37 12.25 -3.36 4.09
C ALA A 37 11.02 -4.29 4.20
N LYS A 38 9.99 -3.90 4.97
CA LYS A 38 8.72 -4.63 5.06
C LYS A 38 7.93 -4.59 3.74
N ILE A 39 7.88 -3.42 3.11
CA ILE A 39 7.25 -3.24 1.79
C ILE A 39 7.98 -4.08 0.73
N HIS A 40 9.32 -4.07 0.72
CA HIS A 40 10.12 -4.91 -0.17
C HIS A 40 9.79 -6.39 -0.04
N ASN A 41 9.68 -6.90 1.20
CA ASN A 41 9.25 -8.27 1.47
C ASN A 41 7.84 -8.55 0.88
N ALA A 42 6.92 -7.60 0.98
CA ALA A 42 5.60 -7.72 0.37
C ALA A 42 5.67 -7.84 -1.17
N TYR A 43 6.55 -7.08 -1.83
CA TYR A 43 6.83 -7.20 -3.26
C TYR A 43 7.42 -8.56 -3.63
N CYS A 44 8.41 -9.06 -2.88
CA CYS A 44 8.96 -10.40 -3.07
C CYS A 44 7.84 -11.47 -3.04
N LYS A 45 7.02 -11.47 -1.99
CA LYS A 45 5.87 -12.37 -1.84
C LYS A 45 4.85 -12.24 -2.98
N ALA A 46 4.57 -11.01 -3.44
CA ALA A 46 3.64 -10.78 -4.54
C ALA A 46 4.18 -11.34 -5.87
N MET A 47 5.47 -11.15 -6.16
CA MET A 47 6.11 -11.68 -7.36
C MET A 47 6.15 -13.21 -7.36
N GLU A 48 6.45 -13.83 -6.22
CA GLU A 48 6.40 -15.30 -6.07
C GLU A 48 5.01 -15.86 -6.41
N ARG A 49 3.94 -15.16 -5.99
CA ARG A 49 2.56 -15.56 -6.26
C ARG A 49 2.15 -15.38 -7.73
N LEU A 50 2.67 -14.35 -8.41
CA LEU A 50 2.32 -14.05 -9.80
C LEU A 50 3.02 -14.96 -10.81
N THR A 51 4.08 -15.69 -10.43
CA THR A 51 4.82 -16.62 -11.31
C THR A 51 5.35 -16.00 -12.62
N THR A 52 5.46 -14.67 -12.67
CA THR A 52 5.76 -13.89 -13.88
C THR A 52 6.83 -12.83 -13.62
N ASN A 53 7.60 -12.51 -14.67
CA ASN A 53 8.60 -11.43 -14.65
C ASN A 53 7.99 -10.08 -14.21
N SER A 54 8.82 -9.23 -13.62
CA SER A 54 8.50 -7.90 -13.02
C SER A 54 7.63 -6.96 -13.86
N LYS A 55 7.50 -7.21 -15.18
CA LYS A 55 6.66 -6.47 -16.11
C LYS A 55 5.18 -6.40 -15.71
N VAL A 56 4.67 -7.35 -14.91
CA VAL A 56 3.28 -7.28 -14.42
C VAL A 56 3.06 -6.12 -13.45
N LEU A 57 4.11 -5.64 -12.76
CA LEU A 57 3.99 -4.50 -11.85
C LEU A 57 3.99 -3.13 -12.56
N ALA A 58 4.06 -3.10 -13.89
CA ALA A 58 4.21 -1.95 -14.82
C ALA A 58 3.74 -0.58 -14.29
N GLY A 59 4.48 0.03 -13.36
CA GLY A 59 4.18 1.35 -12.81
C GLY A 59 2.96 1.45 -11.88
N GLY A 60 2.22 0.37 -11.62
CA GLY A 60 0.90 0.40 -10.98
C GLY A 60 0.71 -0.49 -9.75
N GLY A 61 1.59 -1.47 -9.51
CA GLY A 61 1.44 -2.43 -8.40
C GLY A 61 1.79 -1.85 -7.03
N PHE A 62 0.98 -0.92 -6.52
CA PHE A 62 1.24 -0.26 -5.23
C PHE A 62 0.87 -1.11 -4.01
N CYS A 63 1.60 -0.92 -2.91
CA CYS A 63 1.43 -1.66 -1.66
C CYS A 63 0.39 -1.05 -0.70
N PHE A 64 -0.65 -0.39 -1.21
CA PHE A 64 -1.73 0.17 -0.38
C PHE A 64 -3.11 -0.25 -0.88
N GLY A 65 -4.07 -0.38 0.03
CA GLY A 65 -5.40 -0.91 -0.25
C GLY A 65 -6.06 -1.45 1.01
N LEU A 66 -7.06 -2.31 0.82
CA LEU A 66 -7.88 -2.89 1.89
C LEU A 66 -7.55 -4.36 2.18
N LEU A 67 -6.47 -4.89 1.63
CA LEU A 67 -6.01 -6.27 1.82
C LEU A 67 -4.62 -6.27 2.47
N ASP A 68 -4.05 -7.48 2.68
CA ASP A 68 -2.67 -7.61 3.10
C ASP A 68 -1.71 -6.98 2.06
N PRO A 69 -0.52 -6.51 2.48
CA PRO A 69 0.44 -5.82 1.61
C PRO A 69 0.70 -6.50 0.26
N SER A 70 0.92 -7.82 0.25
CA SER A 70 1.19 -8.56 -0.98
C SER A 70 -0.03 -8.68 -1.89
N SER A 71 -1.22 -8.86 -1.31
CA SER A 71 -2.47 -8.89 -2.07
C SER A 71 -2.85 -7.52 -2.64
N ASN A 72 -2.55 -6.43 -1.95
CA ASN A 72 -2.71 -5.07 -2.50
C ASN A 72 -1.84 -4.86 -3.74
N ILE A 73 -0.58 -5.31 -3.70
CA ILE A 73 0.34 -5.21 -4.85
C ILE A 73 -0.23 -5.95 -6.06
N ILE A 74 -0.74 -7.18 -5.85
CA ILE A 74 -1.36 -7.98 -6.91
C ILE A 74 -2.64 -7.31 -7.42
N ALA A 75 -3.51 -6.84 -6.54
CA ALA A 75 -4.76 -6.19 -6.95
C ALA A 75 -4.48 -4.91 -7.76
N ASN A 76 -3.55 -4.08 -7.30
CA ASN A 76 -3.19 -2.83 -7.96
C ASN A 76 -2.45 -3.04 -9.29
N SER A 77 -1.69 -4.13 -9.45
CA SER A 77 -1.02 -4.43 -10.72
C SER A 77 -1.99 -4.82 -11.84
N LEU A 78 -3.22 -5.24 -11.49
CA LEU A 78 -4.29 -5.50 -12.44
C LEU A 78 -4.98 -4.22 -12.93
N ILE A 79 -4.74 -3.08 -12.28
CA ILE A 79 -5.29 -1.80 -12.66
C ILE A 79 -4.41 -1.23 -13.77
N PRO A 80 -4.96 -0.92 -14.97
CA PRO A 80 -4.15 -0.45 -16.08
C PRO A 80 -3.35 0.79 -15.73
N SER A 81 -2.03 0.68 -15.86
CA SER A 81 -1.07 1.77 -15.70
C SER A 81 -0.17 1.85 -16.94
N THR A 82 0.20 3.07 -17.31
CA THR A 82 1.13 3.36 -18.39
C THR A 82 2.49 3.68 -17.78
N GLY A 83 3.46 2.80 -17.94
CA GLY A 83 4.86 3.08 -17.57
C GLY A 83 5.59 1.87 -17.01
N GLU A 84 6.91 1.93 -17.08
CA GLU A 84 7.81 1.03 -16.35
C GLU A 84 8.36 1.82 -15.17
N ALA A 85 8.22 1.27 -13.97
CA ALA A 85 8.83 1.84 -12.76
C ALA A 85 9.69 0.75 -12.12
N GLU A 86 10.86 1.15 -11.63
CA GLU A 86 11.71 0.26 -10.85
C GLU A 86 11.02 -0.10 -9.53
N ILE A 87 11.29 -1.30 -9.02
CA ILE A 87 10.67 -1.79 -7.78
C ILE A 87 10.97 -0.84 -6.62
N GLU A 88 12.20 -0.32 -6.53
CA GLU A 88 12.56 0.64 -5.48
C GLU A 88 11.76 1.96 -5.56
N ASP A 89 11.46 2.45 -6.77
CA ASP A 89 10.56 3.61 -6.95
C ASP A 89 9.14 3.27 -6.52
N LEU A 90 8.63 2.08 -6.89
CA LEU A 90 7.31 1.60 -6.47
C LEU A 90 7.19 1.47 -4.94
N GLU A 91 8.24 1.00 -4.27
CA GLU A 91 8.30 0.87 -2.81
C GLU A 91 8.21 2.23 -2.12
N ARG A 92 9.04 3.19 -2.56
CA ARG A 92 9.04 4.56 -2.03
C ARG A 92 7.69 5.24 -2.22
N ARG A 93 7.15 5.17 -3.44
CA ARG A 93 5.81 5.73 -3.74
C ARG A 93 4.72 5.03 -2.95
N SER A 94 4.81 3.71 -2.74
CA SER A 94 3.84 2.98 -1.91
C SER A 94 3.87 3.43 -0.46
N LEU A 95 5.07 3.64 0.10
CA LEU A 95 5.22 4.22 1.43
C LEU A 95 4.56 5.60 1.51
N ASP A 96 4.87 6.49 0.57
CA ASP A 96 4.31 7.85 0.55
C ASP A 96 2.77 7.83 0.38
N GLY A 97 2.26 6.90 -0.43
CA GLY A 97 0.83 6.64 -0.59
C GLY A 97 0.15 6.20 0.71
N MET A 98 0.75 5.27 1.46
CA MET A 98 0.22 4.82 2.76
C MET A 98 0.25 5.90 3.83
N VAL A 99 1.36 6.65 3.92
CA VAL A 99 1.47 7.79 4.85
C VAL A 99 0.42 8.83 4.52
N THR A 100 0.30 9.20 3.23
CA THR A 100 -0.71 10.17 2.77
C THR A 100 -2.13 9.66 3.02
N PHE A 101 -2.41 8.37 2.81
CA PHE A 101 -3.71 7.80 3.14
C PHE A 101 -4.03 8.02 4.62
N LEU A 102 -3.15 7.61 5.52
CA LEU A 102 -3.39 7.69 6.96
C LEU A 102 -3.57 9.14 7.44
N THR A 103 -2.74 10.06 6.96
CA THR A 103 -2.82 11.47 7.40
C THR A 103 -3.98 12.24 6.76
N ARG A 104 -4.53 11.75 5.65
CA ARG A 104 -5.77 12.31 5.06
C ARG A 104 -7.02 11.70 5.66
N PHE A 105 -6.99 10.40 5.99
CA PHE A 105 -8.09 9.72 6.68
C PHE A 105 -8.19 10.13 8.16
N PHE A 106 -7.05 10.41 8.79
CA PHE A 106 -6.94 10.94 10.16
C PHE A 106 -6.21 12.29 10.13
N PRO A 107 -6.90 13.43 9.88
CA PRO A 107 -6.25 14.73 9.70
C PRO A 107 -5.40 15.24 10.87
N TYR A 108 -5.60 14.69 12.07
CA TYR A 108 -4.84 15.01 13.28
C TYR A 108 -3.54 14.19 13.42
N LEU A 109 -3.27 13.25 12.52
CA LEU A 109 -2.13 12.34 12.58
C LEU A 109 -0.92 12.95 11.86
N ALA A 110 0.22 13.08 12.54
CA ALA A 110 1.47 13.53 11.91
C ALA A 110 2.09 12.42 11.03
N ASP A 111 2.94 12.81 10.07
CA ASP A 111 3.62 11.85 9.17
C ASP A 111 4.49 10.85 9.94
N CYS A 112 5.22 11.33 10.96
CA CYS A 112 6.05 10.48 11.81
C CYS A 112 5.21 9.46 12.59
N GLU A 113 4.01 9.85 13.05
CA GLU A 113 3.06 8.95 13.72
C GLU A 113 2.48 7.92 12.73
N ALA A 114 2.11 8.34 11.53
CA ALA A 114 1.63 7.44 10.47
C ALA A 114 2.68 6.36 10.15
N VAL A 115 3.95 6.74 9.99
CA VAL A 115 5.05 5.78 9.79
C VAL A 115 5.16 4.81 10.97
N ARG A 116 5.05 5.28 12.21
CA ARG A 116 5.09 4.42 13.41
C ARG A 116 3.93 3.43 13.44
N TYR A 117 2.71 3.85 13.13
CA TYR A 117 1.56 2.93 13.07
C TYR A 117 1.72 1.90 11.95
N LEU A 118 2.22 2.29 10.78
CA LEU A 118 2.53 1.36 9.68
C LEU A 118 3.60 0.34 10.07
N LEU A 119 4.61 0.74 10.84
CA LEU A 119 5.61 -0.18 11.37
C LEU A 119 5.02 -1.22 12.33
N LEU A 120 4.17 -0.77 13.27
CA LEU A 120 3.43 -1.65 14.18
C LEU A 120 2.53 -2.62 13.41
N ALA A 121 1.97 -2.18 12.29
CA ALA A 121 1.09 -2.95 11.44
C ALA A 121 1.80 -3.82 10.40
N ASP A 122 3.13 -3.92 10.43
CA ASP A 122 3.90 -4.67 9.42
C ASP A 122 3.65 -4.22 7.96
N ALA A 123 3.55 -2.91 7.75
CA ALA A 123 3.19 -2.28 6.47
C ALA A 123 1.77 -2.59 5.97
N ASP A 124 0.90 -3.18 6.79
CA ASP A 124 -0.50 -3.37 6.48
C ASP A 124 -1.32 -2.10 6.79
N LEU A 125 -1.80 -1.44 5.75
CA LEU A 125 -2.52 -0.17 5.86
C LEU A 125 -3.85 -0.29 6.61
N LEU A 126 -4.58 -1.40 6.41
CA LEU A 126 -5.88 -1.61 7.06
C LEU A 126 -5.68 -1.90 8.56
N VAL A 127 -4.67 -2.72 8.89
CA VAL A 127 -4.29 -2.97 10.28
C VAL A 127 -3.79 -1.67 10.94
N ALA A 128 -2.97 -0.87 10.26
CA ALA A 128 -2.52 0.43 10.78
C ALA A 128 -3.71 1.37 11.07
N THR A 129 -4.66 1.45 10.14
CA THR A 129 -5.90 2.22 10.31
C THR A 129 -6.67 1.76 11.55
N ARG A 130 -6.79 0.45 11.76
CA ARG A 130 -7.44 -0.13 12.95
C ARG A 130 -6.69 0.21 14.24
N ILE A 131 -5.35 0.14 14.24
CA ILE A 131 -4.53 0.51 15.39
C ILE A 131 -4.75 1.99 15.75
N VAL A 132 -4.76 2.90 14.78
CA VAL A 132 -5.01 4.34 15.02
C VAL A 132 -6.36 4.56 15.70
N VAL A 133 -7.43 3.91 15.19
CA VAL A 133 -8.78 4.02 15.77
C VAL A 133 -8.81 3.54 17.22
N MET A 134 -8.15 2.41 17.51
CA MET A 134 -8.08 1.84 18.86
C MET A 134 -7.26 2.70 19.81
N ASP A 135 -6.08 3.14 19.38
CA ASP A 135 -5.10 3.86 20.20
C ASP A 135 -5.60 5.27 20.57
N ARG A 136 -6.18 5.99 19.60
CA ARG A 136 -6.65 7.36 19.81
C ARG A 136 -7.99 7.45 20.53
N ARG A 137 -8.51 6.30 21.00
CA ARG A 137 -9.82 6.16 21.64
C ARG A 137 -10.87 6.96 20.89
N MET A 138 -10.88 6.82 19.56
CA MET A 138 -11.95 7.33 18.72
C MET A 138 -13.23 6.62 19.17
N LYS A 139 -13.91 7.21 20.17
CA LYS A 139 -15.27 6.86 20.52
C LYS A 139 -16.00 7.00 19.21
N ARG A 140 -16.38 5.86 18.62
CA ARG A 140 -17.11 5.70 17.36
C ARG A 140 -17.58 7.07 16.93
N PHE A 141 -16.88 7.66 15.96
CA PHE A 141 -17.35 8.89 15.35
C PHE A 141 -18.87 8.73 15.22
N VAL A 142 -19.63 9.68 15.72
CA VAL A 142 -21.04 9.81 15.32
C VAL A 142 -21.02 10.36 13.88
N SER A 143 -20.27 9.69 13.01
CA SER A 143 -20.14 9.96 11.59
C SER A 143 -21.09 9.00 10.93
N SER A 144 -22.00 9.57 10.15
CA SER A 144 -22.76 8.80 9.17
C SER A 144 -21.80 7.91 8.37
N GLU A 145 -22.25 6.71 8.03
CA GLU A 145 -21.56 5.79 7.11
C GLU A 145 -21.07 6.51 5.84
N LEU A 146 -21.88 7.46 5.35
CA LEU A 146 -21.56 8.34 4.23
C LEU A 146 -20.27 9.15 4.44
N ALA A 147 -20.06 9.73 5.62
CA ALA A 147 -18.89 10.57 5.90
C ALA A 147 -17.60 9.73 5.96
N VAL A 148 -17.70 8.48 6.43
CA VAL A 148 -16.56 7.53 6.42
C VAL A 148 -16.23 7.11 5.00
N GLU A 149 -17.24 6.84 4.17
CA GLU A 149 -17.04 6.50 2.76
C GLU A 149 -16.40 7.66 1.98
N GLU A 150 -16.86 8.90 2.20
CA GLU A 150 -16.27 10.09 1.59
C GLU A 150 -14.82 10.29 2.04
N ALA A 151 -14.52 10.14 3.33
CA ALA A 151 -13.16 10.21 3.85
C ALA A 151 -12.26 9.12 3.26
N LEU A 152 -12.76 7.88 3.13
CA LEU A 152 -12.04 6.78 2.51
C LEU A 152 -11.73 7.08 1.05
N ARG A 153 -12.73 7.52 0.29
CA ARG A 153 -12.59 7.90 -1.13
C ARG A 153 -11.56 9.01 -1.30
N MET A 154 -11.62 10.06 -0.47
CA MET A 154 -10.65 11.15 -0.50
C MET A 154 -9.24 10.68 -0.15
N ALA A 155 -9.07 9.88 0.91
CA ALA A 155 -7.77 9.36 1.32
C ALA A 155 -7.13 8.48 0.25
N LEU A 156 -7.90 7.57 -0.37
CA LEU A 156 -7.46 6.75 -1.50
C LEU A 156 -7.06 7.63 -2.70
N LYS A 157 -7.84 8.67 -3.00
CA LYS A 157 -7.53 9.60 -4.09
C LYS A 157 -6.24 10.36 -3.84
N CYS A 158 -6.03 10.88 -2.63
CA CYS A 158 -4.78 11.54 -2.26
C CYS A 158 -3.58 10.60 -2.34
N ALA A 159 -3.72 9.36 -1.87
CA ALA A 159 -2.69 8.35 -1.98
C ALA A 159 -2.33 8.06 -3.47
N ALA A 160 -3.34 7.86 -4.31
CA ALA A 160 -3.12 7.60 -5.74
C ALA A 160 -2.45 8.78 -6.47
N LEU A 161 -2.72 10.01 -6.05
CA LEU A 161 -2.09 11.21 -6.60
C LEU A 161 -0.62 11.31 -6.19
N VAL A 162 -0.28 11.12 -4.91
CA VAL A 162 1.11 11.20 -4.45
C VAL A 162 1.97 10.08 -5.04
N THR A 163 1.37 8.91 -5.28
CA THR A 163 2.06 7.79 -5.92
C THR A 163 2.21 7.95 -7.43
N ARG A 164 1.68 9.04 -8.01
CA ARG A 164 1.73 9.34 -9.44
C ARG A 164 1.07 8.26 -10.30
N HIS A 165 -0.02 7.66 -9.80
CA HIS A 165 -0.78 6.68 -10.58
C HIS A 165 -1.38 7.38 -11.83
N PRO A 166 -1.25 6.82 -13.06
CA PRO A 166 -1.73 7.46 -14.29
C PRO A 166 -3.23 7.75 -14.32
N HIS A 167 -4.01 6.91 -13.62
CA HIS A 167 -5.47 7.04 -13.51
C HIS A 167 -5.95 6.92 -12.06
N PRO A 168 -5.79 7.96 -11.22
CA PRO A 168 -6.13 7.91 -9.80
C PRO A 168 -7.60 7.50 -9.55
N ASP A 169 -8.53 8.02 -10.35
CA ASP A 169 -9.95 7.73 -10.18
C ASP A 169 -10.31 6.26 -10.49
N ARG A 170 -9.59 5.62 -11.42
CA ARG A 170 -9.77 4.18 -11.68
C ARG A 170 -9.29 3.34 -10.50
N LEU A 171 -8.16 3.72 -9.89
CA LEU A 171 -7.67 3.04 -8.70
C LEU A 171 -8.66 3.17 -7.54
N VAL A 172 -9.16 4.38 -7.30
CA VAL A 172 -10.17 4.61 -6.26
C VAL A 172 -11.45 3.82 -6.54
N GLY A 173 -11.96 3.86 -7.77
CA GLY A 173 -13.16 3.10 -8.16
C GLY A 173 -13.00 1.59 -7.96
N ALA A 174 -11.83 1.04 -8.29
CA ALA A 174 -11.52 -0.37 -8.04
C ALA A 174 -11.56 -0.69 -6.54
N TRP A 175 -10.95 0.13 -5.68
CA TRP A 175 -10.95 -0.11 -4.24
C TRP A 175 -12.32 0.08 -3.57
N ILE A 176 -13.13 1.02 -4.05
CA ILE A 176 -14.53 1.15 -3.60
C ILE A 176 -15.32 -0.10 -3.98
N THR A 177 -15.12 -0.64 -5.19
CA THR A 177 -15.77 -1.89 -5.61
C THR A 177 -15.26 -3.10 -4.79
N ILE A 178 -13.95 -3.17 -4.54
CA ILE A 178 -13.36 -4.23 -3.70
C ILE A 178 -13.91 -4.15 -2.28
N SER A 179 -14.11 -2.94 -1.73
CA SER A 179 -14.63 -2.77 -0.37
C SER A 179 -16.04 -3.34 -0.18
N THR A 180 -16.87 -3.35 -1.23
CA THR A 180 -18.22 -3.94 -1.17
C THR A 180 -18.21 -5.45 -1.36
N HIS A 181 -17.11 -6.04 -1.83
CA HIS A 181 -16.98 -7.46 -2.17
C HIS A 181 -15.74 -8.13 -1.53
N LEU A 182 -15.30 -7.67 -0.35
CA LEU A 182 -14.04 -8.14 0.26
C LEU A 182 -14.01 -9.66 0.44
N ASP A 183 -15.10 -10.28 0.90
CA ASP A 183 -15.17 -11.73 1.11
C ASP A 183 -14.94 -12.53 -0.18
N GLU A 184 -15.53 -12.07 -1.28
CA GLU A 184 -15.39 -12.69 -2.60
C GLU A 184 -13.96 -12.52 -3.13
N VAL A 185 -13.40 -11.31 -3.02
CA VAL A 185 -12.04 -10.99 -3.49
C VAL A 185 -10.98 -11.79 -2.72
N VAL A 186 -11.11 -11.89 -1.39
CA VAL A 186 -10.22 -12.71 -0.56
C VAL A 186 -10.31 -14.19 -0.98
N SER A 187 -11.51 -14.71 -1.25
CA SER A 187 -11.68 -16.09 -1.74
C SER A 187 -10.97 -16.32 -3.09
N LEU A 188 -11.02 -15.35 -4.01
CA LEU A 188 -10.36 -15.45 -5.30
C LEU A 188 -8.84 -15.40 -5.18
N LEU A 189 -8.30 -14.52 -4.34
CA LEU A 189 -6.86 -14.41 -4.11
C LEU A 189 -6.27 -15.66 -3.46
N THR A 190 -6.99 -16.28 -2.51
CA THR A 190 -6.56 -17.57 -1.93
C THR A 190 -6.58 -18.71 -2.96
N ASN A 191 -7.47 -18.65 -3.95
CA ASN A 191 -7.49 -19.61 -5.07
C ASN A 191 -6.33 -19.40 -6.04
N VAL A 192 -5.94 -18.15 -6.32
CA VAL A 192 -4.72 -17.83 -7.07
C VAL A 192 -3.49 -18.39 -6.35
N GLN A 193 -3.43 -18.23 -5.03
CA GLN A 193 -2.35 -18.78 -4.20
C GLN A 193 -2.29 -20.32 -4.24
N ARG A 194 -3.43 -21.02 -4.25
CA ARG A 194 -3.45 -22.49 -4.41
C ARG A 194 -2.97 -22.94 -5.79
N ARG A 195 -3.34 -22.22 -6.84
CA ARG A 195 -2.93 -22.56 -8.22
C ARG A 195 -1.43 -22.39 -8.42
N SER A 196 -0.83 -21.31 -7.90
CA SER A 196 0.62 -21.11 -7.99
C SER A 196 1.43 -22.20 -7.26
N HIS A 197 0.96 -22.69 -6.11
CA HIS A 197 1.57 -23.85 -5.44
C HIS A 197 1.43 -25.17 -6.24
N LEU A 198 0.30 -25.37 -6.94
CA LEU A 198 0.09 -26.56 -7.78
C LEU A 198 1.00 -26.58 -9.02
N PHE A 199 1.30 -25.42 -9.62
CA PHE A 199 2.24 -25.32 -10.74
C PHE A 199 3.70 -25.53 -10.32
N GLN A 200 4.05 -25.32 -9.05
CA GLN A 200 5.39 -25.63 -8.52
C GLN A 200 5.62 -27.14 -8.23
N LEU A 201 4.55 -27.94 -8.15
CA LEU A 201 4.61 -29.37 -7.86
C LEU A 201 4.57 -30.27 -9.10
N GLN A 202 4.62 -29.70 -10.30
CA GLN A 202 4.68 -30.51 -11.53
C GLN A 202 6.09 -31.10 -11.69
N PRO A 203 6.28 -32.44 -11.66
CA PRO A 203 7.60 -33.03 -11.83
C PRO A 203 8.12 -32.71 -13.23
N ARG A 204 9.33 -32.17 -13.30
CA ARG A 204 10.04 -31.95 -14.56
C ARG A 204 10.08 -33.28 -15.33
N PRO A 205 9.69 -33.33 -16.62
CA PRO A 205 9.82 -34.55 -17.40
C PRO A 205 11.29 -34.94 -17.46
N ALA A 206 11.61 -36.14 -17.01
CA ALA A 206 12.95 -36.69 -17.05
C ALA A 206 13.43 -36.73 -18.51
N HIS A 207 14.44 -35.93 -18.83
CA HIS A 207 15.15 -36.05 -20.11
C HIS A 207 15.79 -37.44 -20.17
N ARG A 208 15.15 -38.33 -20.92
CA ARG A 208 15.69 -39.65 -21.26
C ARG A 208 16.88 -39.43 -22.19
N SER A 209 18.09 -39.58 -21.66
CA SER A 209 19.33 -39.59 -22.42
C SER A 209 19.33 -40.82 -23.33
N SER A 210 19.00 -40.62 -24.61
CA SER A 210 19.21 -41.62 -25.63
C SER A 210 20.68 -41.64 -26.02
N HIS A 211 21.49 -42.42 -25.30
CA HIS A 211 22.75 -42.93 -25.83
C HIS A 211 22.43 -43.78 -27.05
N ARG A 212 22.88 -43.34 -28.22
CA ARG A 212 22.92 -44.15 -29.44
C ARG A 212 24.39 -44.42 -29.74
N THR A 213 24.82 -45.64 -29.46
CA THR A 213 25.99 -46.30 -30.08
C THR A 213 25.70 -46.62 -31.53
#